data_AF-A0A1H9Y4P7-F1
#
_entry.id   AF-A0A1H9Y4P7-F1
#
_cell.length_a   1.000
_cell.length_b   1.000
_cell.length_c   1.000
_cell.angle_alpha   90.00
_cell.angle_beta   90.00
_cell.angle_gamma   90.00
#
_symmetry.space_group_name_H-M   'P 1'
#
loop_
_entity.id
_entity.type
_entity.pdbx_description
1 polymer ?
#
loop_
_entity_poly.entity_id
_entity_poly.type
_entity_poly.pdbx_seq_one_letter_code
_entity_poly.pdbx_strand_id
1 'polypeptide(L)'
;MKLKKNIALFMLAPVAMANISVSVKANEPESQTVIAVNGQAYNAQEFMDRVLEYTIQPAPVENVQADDGTEVRFTYNTSRQRTEKVKGKDRTLYQYDEFSNLKAQYLPNRKWITYSYQKTGYDTFAKSISYGNKQYYYQMEDGIITGLLNEKNQIVCTYSYDENGATKHIYEWKGKKKEEHSDQEGDDFVGCVNSIRYDGKCYDSETEMFCMDGNYYDTKTDKMVGGNCYVDMKGLFGDQYETLRRQERQQELKNGGKKAVICSIPSAMQSALVYAATQKYNDALNEKHPSYEKYGSSWYTAFQSSSVQYKLAARIIYAENTNLGSASDEKNFLKYNRQGIAWVIANRLLEDKYRKSKGKRMCFSDASTPSLYSVLTKRGAFVSLYSDNAMGEIRTSVDAYQQALLLACYINVCSNFDQYDAVLPRPSGVTYQCYNKGALTKDSKPVAKWSNVRFPGDSTAYTGKKDYSAFKYYSSIGLFNVLHSYAEETLSIQSVYY
;
A
#
# COMPACT_ATOMS: atom_id res chain seq x y z
N MET A 1 -18.23 16.17 -11.74
CA MET A 1 -18.58 16.65 -10.40
C MET A 1 -18.94 15.43 -9.55
N LYS A 2 -18.08 14.41 -9.50
CA LYS A 2 -17.19 14.03 -8.38
C LYS A 2 -17.93 13.95 -7.04
N LEU A 3 -18.39 12.75 -6.68
CA LEU A 3 -18.41 12.32 -5.28
C LEU A 3 -17.07 12.77 -4.68
N LYS A 4 -17.15 13.64 -3.68
CA LYS A 4 -16.07 13.89 -2.73
C LYS A 4 -15.60 12.49 -2.31
N LYS A 5 -14.40 12.03 -2.66
CA LYS A 5 -13.19 12.04 -1.82
C LYS A 5 -13.37 11.82 -0.29
N ASN A 6 -14.57 11.48 0.19
CA ASN A 6 -14.91 11.44 1.61
C ASN A 6 -15.17 10.03 2.16
N ILE A 7 -15.39 9.00 1.34
CA ILE A 7 -15.40 7.61 1.84
C ILE A 7 -13.97 7.13 2.21
N ALA A 8 -12.93 7.81 1.70
CA ALA A 8 -11.56 7.64 2.19
C ALA A 8 -11.22 8.51 3.42
N LEU A 9 -12.18 9.24 4.00
CA LEU A 9 -11.93 10.33 4.95
C LEU A 9 -12.59 10.19 6.34
N PHE A 10 -13.38 9.15 6.63
CA PHE A 10 -14.11 9.04 7.91
C PHE A 10 -13.40 8.31 9.07
N MET A 11 -12.06 8.20 9.03
CA MET A 11 -11.25 7.68 10.15
C MET A 11 -10.70 8.76 11.11
N LEU A 12 -11.16 10.00 11.04
CA LEU A 12 -10.66 11.07 11.92
C LEU A 12 -11.80 11.88 12.54
N ALA A 13 -12.02 11.67 13.84
CA ALA A 13 -12.46 12.74 14.74
C ALA A 13 -11.29 13.08 15.69
N PRO A 14 -11.08 14.37 16.02
CA PRO A 14 -9.78 14.89 16.43
C PRO A 14 -9.58 14.80 17.95
N VAL A 15 -8.35 14.53 18.39
CA VAL A 15 -7.89 14.95 19.71
C VAL A 15 -6.70 15.89 19.52
N ALA A 16 -6.79 17.04 20.17
CA ALA A 16 -5.94 18.21 20.01
C ALA A 16 -4.47 18.00 20.44
N MET A 17 -3.63 18.82 19.79
CA MET A 17 -2.19 19.06 19.90
C MET A 17 -1.46 18.76 21.23
N ALA A 18 -0.25 18.19 21.15
CA ALA A 18 1.03 18.94 21.28
C ALA A 18 2.27 17.99 21.20
N ASN A 19 3.32 18.46 20.51
CA ASN A 19 4.60 17.79 20.21
C ASN A 19 5.47 17.46 21.44
N ILE A 20 6.30 16.41 21.36
CA ILE A 20 7.78 16.38 21.59
C ILE A 20 8.30 14.92 21.55
N SER A 21 9.50 14.74 20.98
CA SER A 21 10.14 13.50 20.50
C SER A 21 11.33 13.03 21.36
N VAL A 22 11.58 11.71 21.49
CA VAL A 22 12.91 11.12 21.82
C VAL A 22 13.09 9.70 21.22
N SER A 23 14.33 9.43 20.80
CA SER A 23 14.88 8.35 19.95
C SER A 23 15.10 6.97 20.59
N VAL A 24 15.16 5.92 19.74
CA VAL A 24 15.91 4.67 20.02
C VAL A 24 16.88 4.36 18.87
N LYS A 25 18.12 4.03 19.24
CA LYS A 25 19.24 3.65 18.37
C LYS A 25 19.12 2.19 17.93
N ALA A 26 19.49 1.86 16.68
CA ALA A 26 19.61 0.48 16.19
C ALA A 26 20.91 0.29 15.40
N ASN A 27 21.57 -0.84 15.60
CA ASN A 27 22.76 -1.24 14.86
C ASN A 27 22.92 -2.77 14.89
N GLU A 28 22.49 -3.55 13.86
CA GLU A 28 23.08 -4.82 13.30
C GLU A 28 22.17 -6.08 13.18
N PRO A 29 22.49 -7.11 12.35
CA PRO A 29 21.54 -7.93 11.59
C PRO A 29 21.16 -9.26 12.26
N GLU A 30 20.02 -9.83 11.84
CA GLU A 30 19.48 -11.20 12.12
C GLU A 30 19.36 -11.72 13.57
N SER A 31 19.95 -11.07 14.56
CA SER A 31 19.89 -11.48 15.96
C SER A 31 19.86 -10.29 16.92
N GLN A 32 19.77 -9.06 16.40
CA GLN A 32 19.54 -7.93 17.27
C GLN A 32 18.12 -7.96 17.78
N THR A 33 18.04 -8.25 19.06
CA THR A 33 16.94 -7.89 19.93
C THR A 33 16.58 -6.44 19.69
N VAL A 34 15.53 -6.20 18.91
CA VAL A 34 14.92 -4.88 18.81
C VAL A 34 14.10 -4.62 20.07
N ILE A 35 13.60 -5.69 20.67
CA ILE A 35 12.90 -5.69 21.94
C ILE A 35 13.03 -7.05 22.63
N ALA A 36 13.16 -7.04 23.95
CA ALA A 36 13.12 -8.24 24.78
C ALA A 36 11.81 -8.27 25.57
N VAL A 37 10.94 -9.24 25.28
CA VAL A 37 9.70 -9.44 26.01
C VAL A 37 9.87 -10.63 26.96
N ASN A 38 9.65 -10.42 28.26
CA ASN A 38 9.83 -11.44 29.31
C ASN A 38 11.18 -12.18 29.26
N GLY A 39 12.25 -11.45 28.92
CA GLY A 39 13.60 -12.03 28.82
C GLY A 39 13.88 -12.79 27.53
N GLN A 40 12.89 -12.94 26.64
CA GLN A 40 13.07 -13.47 25.30
C GLN A 40 13.35 -12.32 24.32
N ALA A 41 14.46 -12.43 23.60
CA ALA A 41 14.86 -11.46 22.59
C ALA A 41 14.11 -11.69 21.28
N TYR A 42 13.59 -10.62 20.68
CA TYR A 42 12.95 -10.65 19.36
C TYR A 42 13.71 -9.73 18.41
N ASN A 43 14.12 -10.27 17.26
CA ASN A 43 14.55 -9.47 16.12
C ASN A 43 13.33 -8.81 15.43
N ALA A 44 13.57 -7.97 14.43
CA ALA A 44 12.49 -7.18 13.82
C ALA A 44 11.44 -8.07 13.14
N GLN A 45 11.87 -9.16 12.52
CA GLN A 45 10.96 -10.10 11.88
C GLN A 45 10.21 -10.91 12.93
N GLU A 46 10.90 -11.47 13.92
CA GLU A 46 10.29 -12.24 15.02
C GLU A 46 9.32 -11.38 15.85
N PHE A 47 9.63 -10.10 16.05
CA PHE A 47 8.74 -9.17 16.74
C PHE A 47 7.53 -8.83 15.88
N MET A 48 7.70 -8.67 14.56
CA MET A 48 6.56 -8.47 13.65
C MET A 48 5.69 -9.72 13.52
N ASP A 49 6.28 -10.90 13.46
CA ASP A 49 5.58 -12.18 13.47
C ASP A 49 4.83 -12.36 14.79
N ARG A 50 5.42 -11.95 15.92
CA ARG A 50 4.75 -11.88 17.22
C ARG A 50 3.63 -10.84 17.23
N VAL A 51 3.83 -9.64 16.68
CA VAL A 51 2.77 -8.62 16.57
C VAL A 51 1.61 -9.18 15.75
N LEU A 52 1.88 -9.93 14.69
CA LEU A 52 0.86 -10.61 13.88
C LEU A 52 0.17 -11.75 14.66
N GLU A 53 0.92 -12.53 15.43
CA GLU A 53 0.40 -13.58 16.33
C GLU A 53 -0.58 -13.01 17.37
N TYR A 54 -0.26 -11.84 17.94
CA TYR A 54 -1.10 -11.14 18.90
C TYR A 54 -1.99 -10.07 18.25
N THR A 55 -2.06 -10.00 16.90
CA THR A 55 -3.05 -9.19 16.22
C THR A 55 -4.37 -9.91 16.28
N ILE A 56 -5.27 -9.41 17.12
CA ILE A 56 -6.64 -9.86 17.16
C ILE A 56 -7.33 -9.21 15.97
N GLN A 57 -7.41 -9.99 14.88
CA GLN A 57 -8.42 -9.72 13.88
C GLN A 57 -9.78 -10.03 14.51
N PRO A 58 -10.70 -9.06 14.55
CA PRO A 58 -12.02 -9.30 15.08
C PRO A 58 -12.70 -10.38 14.26
N ALA A 59 -13.50 -11.20 14.91
CA ALA A 59 -14.33 -12.19 14.23
C ALA A 59 -15.11 -11.49 13.09
N PRO A 60 -15.30 -12.16 11.94
CA PRO A 60 -16.22 -11.67 10.93
C PRO A 60 -17.58 -11.31 11.54
N VAL A 61 -18.27 -10.34 10.98
CA VAL A 61 -19.63 -10.01 11.37
C VAL A 61 -20.53 -11.18 11.03
N GLU A 62 -20.93 -11.95 12.04
CA GLU A 62 -21.73 -13.17 11.86
C GLU A 62 -23.22 -12.87 11.62
N ASN A 63 -23.68 -11.67 11.98
CA ASN A 63 -25.05 -11.24 11.73
C ASN A 63 -25.20 -9.72 11.68
N VAL A 64 -26.25 -9.28 10.98
CA VAL A 64 -26.76 -7.91 10.95
C VAL A 64 -28.29 -7.93 10.94
N GLN A 65 -28.92 -6.78 11.12
CA GLN A 65 -30.37 -6.62 10.97
C GLN A 65 -30.68 -6.07 9.59
N ALA A 66 -31.59 -6.73 8.87
CA ALA A 66 -32.19 -6.19 7.66
C ALA A 66 -33.17 -5.05 7.98
N ASP A 67 -33.60 -4.32 6.96
CA ASP A 67 -34.51 -3.18 7.10
C ASP A 67 -35.89 -3.55 7.67
N ASP A 68 -36.33 -4.77 7.41
CA ASP A 68 -37.57 -5.33 7.95
C ASP A 68 -37.43 -5.84 9.40
N GLY A 69 -36.25 -5.69 10.02
CA GLY A 69 -35.92 -6.16 11.36
C GLY A 69 -35.64 -7.66 11.44
N THR A 70 -35.50 -8.34 10.29
CA THR A 70 -35.07 -9.74 10.25
C THR A 70 -33.56 -9.84 10.43
N GLU A 71 -33.12 -10.78 11.27
CA GLU A 71 -31.70 -11.09 11.39
C GLU A 71 -31.19 -11.80 10.12
N VAL A 72 -30.11 -11.26 9.55
CA VAL A 72 -29.34 -11.87 8.46
C VAL A 72 -28.06 -12.43 9.04
N ARG A 73 -27.82 -13.73 8.88
CA ARG A 73 -26.64 -14.44 9.39
C ARG A 73 -25.67 -14.78 8.26
N PHE A 74 -24.39 -14.81 8.57
CA PHE A 74 -23.32 -15.07 7.62
C PHE A 74 -22.35 -16.14 8.14
N THR A 75 -21.89 -17.00 7.24
CA THR A 75 -20.81 -17.96 7.50
C THR A 75 -19.63 -17.62 6.60
N TYR A 76 -18.41 -17.83 7.10
CA TYR A 76 -17.16 -17.48 6.42
C TYR A 76 -16.21 -18.67 6.34
N ASN A 77 -15.35 -18.68 5.33
CA ASN A 77 -14.21 -19.60 5.29
C ASN A 77 -13.01 -19.06 6.11
N THR A 78 -11.92 -19.83 6.15
CA THR A 78 -10.68 -19.46 6.83
C THR A 78 -10.02 -18.21 6.27
N SER A 79 -10.30 -17.86 5.00
CA SER A 79 -9.86 -16.63 4.35
C SER A 79 -10.81 -15.45 4.58
N ARG A 80 -11.78 -15.58 5.48
CA ARG A 80 -12.82 -14.58 5.81
C ARG A 80 -13.73 -14.20 4.63
N GLN A 81 -13.77 -15.03 3.60
CA GLN A 81 -14.70 -14.85 2.49
C GLN A 81 -16.05 -15.45 2.89
N ARG A 82 -17.13 -14.71 2.68
CA ARG A 82 -18.48 -15.15 3.03
C ARG A 82 -18.84 -16.38 2.20
N THR A 83 -19.07 -17.52 2.82
CA THR A 83 -19.48 -18.77 2.15
C THR A 83 -20.99 -18.99 2.19
N GLU A 84 -21.69 -18.34 3.12
CA GLU A 84 -23.14 -18.47 3.29
C GLU A 84 -23.78 -17.18 3.81
N LYS A 85 -25.01 -16.92 3.39
CA LYS A 85 -25.91 -15.89 3.93
C LYS A 85 -27.28 -16.53 4.18
N VAL A 86 -27.86 -16.30 5.35
CA VAL A 86 -29.18 -16.82 5.74
C VAL A 86 -30.05 -15.69 6.27
N LYS A 87 -31.21 -15.47 5.67
CA LYS A 87 -32.27 -14.57 6.15
C LYS A 87 -33.56 -15.37 6.28
N GLY A 88 -34.04 -15.60 7.50
CA GLY A 88 -35.20 -16.46 7.73
C GLY A 88 -34.99 -17.90 7.20
N LYS A 89 -35.74 -18.28 6.15
CA LYS A 89 -35.61 -19.60 5.48
C LYS A 89 -34.74 -19.55 4.22
N ASP A 90 -34.43 -18.35 3.76
CA ASP A 90 -33.69 -18.13 2.53
C ASP A 90 -32.19 -18.26 2.78
N ARG A 91 -31.55 -19.09 1.95
CA ARG A 91 -30.14 -19.44 2.06
C ARG A 91 -29.44 -19.19 0.74
N THR A 92 -28.40 -18.37 0.78
CA THR A 92 -27.50 -18.10 -0.35
C THR A 92 -26.11 -18.67 -0.06
N LEU A 93 -25.55 -19.44 -0.99
CA LEU A 93 -24.18 -19.96 -0.90
C LEU A 93 -23.26 -19.24 -1.87
N TYR A 94 -22.01 -19.04 -1.47
CA TYR A 94 -21.02 -18.30 -2.23
C TYR A 94 -19.82 -19.20 -2.52
N GLN A 95 -19.31 -19.11 -3.75
CA GLN A 95 -18.09 -19.81 -4.16
C GLN A 95 -17.10 -18.84 -4.79
N TYR A 96 -15.83 -19.03 -4.47
CA TYR A 96 -14.74 -18.21 -4.95
C TYR A 96 -13.82 -19.00 -5.87
N ASP A 97 -13.11 -18.29 -6.75
CA ASP A 97 -12.02 -18.87 -7.53
C ASP A 97 -10.69 -18.88 -6.75
N GLU A 98 -9.64 -19.42 -7.37
CA GLU A 98 -8.30 -19.49 -6.79
C GLU A 98 -7.65 -18.11 -6.55
N PHE A 99 -8.18 -17.06 -7.18
CA PHE A 99 -7.73 -15.68 -7.04
C PHE A 99 -8.60 -14.86 -6.08
N SER A 100 -9.45 -15.54 -5.29
CA SER A 100 -10.35 -14.91 -4.32
C SER A 100 -11.46 -14.05 -4.91
N ASN A 101 -11.79 -14.18 -6.20
CA ASN A 101 -12.95 -13.51 -6.80
C ASN A 101 -14.22 -14.34 -6.57
N LEU A 102 -15.37 -13.67 -6.36
CA LEU A 102 -16.66 -14.35 -6.23
C LEU A 102 -17.06 -14.97 -7.56
N LYS A 103 -16.93 -16.29 -7.69
CA LYS A 103 -17.20 -17.03 -8.93
C LYS A 103 -18.67 -17.38 -9.11
N ALA A 104 -19.36 -17.73 -8.03
CA ALA A 104 -20.76 -18.15 -8.10
C ALA A 104 -21.55 -17.86 -6.82
N GLN A 105 -22.86 -17.70 -6.99
CA GLN A 105 -23.85 -17.67 -5.91
C GLN A 105 -24.96 -18.68 -6.18
N TYR A 106 -25.36 -19.46 -5.19
CA TYR A 106 -26.53 -20.32 -5.25
C TYR A 106 -27.64 -19.67 -4.44
N LEU A 107 -28.69 -19.21 -5.11
CA LEU A 107 -29.79 -18.46 -4.52
C LEU A 107 -30.82 -19.40 -3.87
N PRO A 108 -31.69 -18.90 -2.96
CA PRO A 108 -32.69 -19.71 -2.27
C PRO A 108 -33.66 -20.44 -3.21
N ASN A 109 -33.97 -19.84 -4.36
CA ASN A 109 -34.87 -20.38 -5.39
C ASN A 109 -34.22 -21.47 -6.28
N ARG A 110 -33.07 -22.04 -5.88
CA ARG A 110 -32.27 -23.02 -6.64
C ARG A 110 -31.70 -22.51 -7.97
N LYS A 111 -31.83 -21.22 -8.28
CA LYS A 111 -31.07 -20.60 -9.36
C LYS A 111 -29.65 -20.33 -8.88
N TRP A 112 -28.73 -20.21 -9.82
CA TRP A 112 -27.38 -19.77 -9.51
C TRP A 112 -26.98 -18.61 -10.42
N ILE A 113 -26.07 -17.80 -9.90
CA ILE A 113 -25.41 -16.73 -10.60
C ILE A 113 -23.97 -17.14 -10.79
N THR A 114 -23.40 -16.92 -11.97
CA THR A 114 -21.94 -17.00 -12.16
C THR A 114 -21.39 -15.67 -12.59
N TYR A 115 -20.18 -15.39 -12.13
CA TYR A 115 -19.44 -14.19 -12.47
C TYR A 115 -18.17 -14.56 -13.24
N SER A 116 -17.82 -13.73 -14.21
CA SER A 116 -16.52 -13.79 -14.85
C SER A 116 -15.79 -12.48 -14.66
N TYR A 117 -14.47 -12.56 -14.68
CA TYR A 117 -13.59 -11.43 -14.48
C TYR A 117 -12.63 -11.31 -15.66
N GLN A 118 -12.20 -10.08 -15.93
CA GLN A 118 -11.15 -9.79 -16.89
C GLN A 118 -9.94 -9.23 -16.17
N LYS A 119 -8.78 -9.74 -16.53
CA LYS A 119 -7.51 -9.18 -16.09
C LYS A 119 -7.10 -8.06 -17.03
N THR A 120 -6.83 -6.89 -16.50
CA THR A 120 -6.26 -5.77 -17.26
C THR A 120 -5.01 -5.29 -16.52
N GLY A 121 -3.84 -5.72 -16.99
CA GLY A 121 -2.60 -5.54 -16.24
C GLY A 121 -2.55 -6.44 -14.99
N TYR A 122 -2.45 -5.83 -13.81
CA TYR A 122 -2.50 -6.55 -12.53
C TYR A 122 -3.86 -6.52 -11.84
N ASP A 123 -4.75 -5.66 -12.29
CA ASP A 123 -6.07 -5.51 -11.70
C ASP A 123 -7.03 -6.51 -12.35
N THR A 124 -7.95 -7.01 -11.54
CA THR A 124 -9.02 -7.93 -11.95
C THR A 124 -10.34 -7.20 -11.81
N PHE A 125 -11.07 -7.07 -12.91
CA PHE A 125 -12.35 -6.37 -12.95
C PHE A 125 -13.47 -7.34 -13.27
N ALA A 126 -14.64 -7.14 -12.64
CA ALA A 126 -15.84 -7.88 -13.00
C ALA A 126 -16.14 -7.66 -14.49
N LYS A 127 -16.29 -8.73 -15.25
CA LYS A 127 -16.52 -8.66 -16.71
C LYS A 127 -17.98 -8.94 -17.05
N SER A 128 -18.54 -9.97 -16.45
CA SER A 128 -19.87 -10.44 -16.83
C SER A 128 -20.57 -11.19 -15.70
N ILE A 129 -21.89 -11.25 -15.80
CA ILE A 129 -22.79 -12.02 -14.93
C ILE A 129 -23.64 -12.95 -15.80
N SER A 130 -23.80 -14.20 -15.37
CA SER A 130 -24.73 -15.15 -15.96
C SER A 130 -25.87 -15.43 -15.00
N TYR A 131 -27.11 -15.30 -15.47
CA TYR A 131 -28.31 -15.57 -14.68
C TYR A 131 -29.45 -16.07 -15.59
N GLY A 132 -30.16 -17.12 -15.17
CA GLY A 132 -31.28 -17.68 -15.94
C GLY A 132 -30.91 -18.15 -17.36
N ASN A 133 -29.73 -18.77 -17.51
CA ASN A 133 -29.15 -19.19 -18.80
C ASN A 133 -28.88 -18.06 -19.80
N LYS A 134 -28.82 -16.80 -19.33
CA LYS A 134 -28.47 -15.64 -20.15
C LYS A 134 -27.18 -15.01 -19.62
N GLN A 135 -26.33 -14.61 -20.55
CA GLN A 135 -25.10 -13.89 -20.26
C GLN A 135 -25.31 -12.38 -20.41
N TYR A 136 -24.83 -11.63 -19.43
CA TYR A 136 -24.83 -10.17 -19.43
C TYR A 136 -23.43 -9.64 -19.13
N TYR A 137 -23.07 -8.52 -19.74
CA TYR A 137 -21.76 -7.88 -19.62
C TYR A 137 -21.88 -6.58 -18.82
N TYR A 138 -20.94 -6.33 -17.92
CA TYR A 138 -20.97 -5.10 -17.14
C TYR A 138 -20.65 -3.90 -18.01
N GLN A 139 -21.52 -2.90 -17.97
CA GLN A 139 -21.21 -1.56 -18.41
C GLN A 139 -20.55 -0.83 -17.24
N MET A 140 -19.36 -0.27 -17.48
CA MET A 140 -18.58 0.41 -16.46
C MET A 140 -18.23 1.83 -16.89
N GLU A 141 -18.28 2.75 -15.94
CA GLU A 141 -17.79 4.13 -16.06
C GLU A 141 -16.88 4.42 -14.87
N ASP A 142 -15.62 4.79 -15.12
CA ASP A 142 -14.62 5.07 -14.08
C ASP A 142 -14.46 3.94 -13.03
N GLY A 143 -14.60 2.68 -13.43
CA GLY A 143 -14.50 1.50 -12.55
C GLY A 143 -15.79 1.13 -11.81
N ILE A 144 -16.84 1.95 -11.92
CA ILE A 144 -18.14 1.71 -11.31
C ILE A 144 -19.04 1.00 -12.31
N ILE A 145 -19.73 -0.06 -11.88
CA ILE A 145 -20.72 -0.77 -12.69
C ILE A 145 -21.98 0.08 -12.80
N THR A 146 -22.23 0.69 -13.97
CA THR A 146 -23.39 1.56 -14.23
C THR A 146 -24.53 0.85 -14.94
N GLY A 147 -24.31 -0.38 -15.44
CA GLY A 147 -25.36 -1.12 -16.11
C GLY A 147 -24.98 -2.53 -16.54
N LEU A 148 -25.90 -3.17 -17.24
CA LEU A 148 -25.72 -4.48 -17.86
C LEU A 148 -26.10 -4.41 -19.34
N LEU A 149 -25.29 -5.05 -20.18
CA LEU A 149 -25.51 -5.22 -21.61
C LEU A 149 -25.85 -6.69 -21.90
N ASN A 150 -26.71 -6.95 -22.88
CA ASN A 150 -26.90 -8.30 -23.41
C ASN A 150 -25.79 -8.69 -24.41
N GLU A 151 -25.85 -9.91 -24.94
CA GLU A 151 -24.91 -10.42 -25.95
C GLU A 151 -24.87 -9.63 -27.26
N LYS A 152 -25.88 -8.80 -27.52
CA LYS A 152 -25.93 -7.89 -28.67
C LYS A 152 -25.45 -6.47 -28.32
N ASN A 153 -24.80 -6.29 -27.17
CA ASN A 153 -24.36 -5.01 -26.61
C ASN A 153 -25.48 -3.98 -26.42
N GLN A 154 -26.72 -4.43 -26.23
CA GLN A 154 -27.84 -3.56 -25.93
C GLN A 154 -27.98 -3.45 -24.41
N ILE A 155 -28.19 -2.22 -23.92
CA ILE A 155 -28.45 -1.96 -22.51
C ILE A 155 -29.74 -2.68 -22.10
N VAL A 156 -29.64 -3.52 -21.07
CA VAL A 156 -30.78 -4.19 -20.43
C VAL A 156 -31.04 -3.65 -19.03
N CYS A 157 -30.01 -3.16 -18.35
CA CYS A 157 -30.10 -2.60 -17.01
C CYS A 157 -29.27 -1.33 -16.91
N THR A 158 -29.76 -0.33 -16.19
CA THR A 158 -28.97 0.81 -15.72
C THR A 158 -29.16 1.01 -14.23
N TYR A 159 -28.05 1.22 -13.52
CA TYR A 159 -28.01 1.56 -12.11
C TYR A 159 -27.68 3.04 -11.93
N SER A 160 -28.29 3.67 -10.94
CA SER A 160 -27.81 4.94 -10.40
C SER A 160 -27.51 4.79 -8.92
N TYR A 161 -26.43 5.43 -8.46
CA TYR A 161 -26.00 5.37 -7.07
C TYR A 161 -26.07 6.75 -6.43
N ASP A 162 -26.16 6.76 -5.10
CA ASP A 162 -25.97 7.98 -4.31
C ASP A 162 -24.49 8.28 -4.03
N GLU A 163 -24.23 9.21 -3.11
CA GLU A 163 -22.87 9.60 -2.75
C GLU A 163 -22.11 8.58 -1.89
N ASN A 164 -22.81 7.60 -1.31
CA ASN A 164 -22.25 6.53 -0.49
C ASN A 164 -22.17 5.20 -1.27
N GLY A 165 -22.61 5.18 -2.53
CA GLY A 165 -22.64 3.98 -3.37
C GLY A 165 -23.91 3.14 -3.19
N ALA A 166 -24.89 3.60 -2.41
CA ALA A 166 -26.19 2.93 -2.28
C ALA A 166 -26.92 2.96 -3.63
N THR A 167 -27.60 1.87 -3.98
CA THR A 167 -28.34 1.79 -5.25
C THR A 167 -29.64 2.58 -5.14
N LYS A 168 -29.76 3.68 -5.89
CA LYS A 168 -30.97 4.54 -5.89
C LYS A 168 -32.05 4.07 -6.86
N HIS A 169 -31.65 3.71 -8.07
CA HIS A 169 -32.59 3.30 -9.11
C HIS A 169 -32.00 2.14 -9.91
N ILE A 170 -32.84 1.15 -10.16
CA ILE A 170 -32.58 0.03 -11.07
C ILE A 170 -33.61 0.10 -12.18
N TYR A 171 -33.16 0.19 -13.42
CA TYR A 171 -34.06 0.29 -14.55
C TYR A 171 -33.85 -0.83 -15.56
N GLU A 172 -34.92 -1.55 -15.88
CA GLU A 172 -34.98 -2.50 -16.98
C GLU A 172 -35.30 -1.79 -18.29
N TRP A 173 -34.56 -2.14 -19.35
CA TRP A 173 -34.79 -1.67 -20.70
C TRP A 173 -35.47 -2.74 -21.57
N LYS A 174 -36.73 -2.50 -21.92
CA LYS A 174 -37.52 -3.33 -22.87
C LYS A 174 -37.65 -2.57 -24.19
N GLY A 175 -36.58 -2.60 -24.98
CA GLY A 175 -36.47 -1.80 -26.20
C GLY A 175 -36.33 -0.31 -25.87
N LYS A 176 -37.30 0.52 -26.28
CA LYS A 176 -37.32 1.96 -25.96
C LYS A 176 -38.04 2.28 -24.64
N LYS A 177 -38.69 1.29 -24.01
CA LYS A 177 -39.39 1.48 -22.73
C LYS A 177 -38.43 1.20 -21.58
N LYS A 178 -38.55 2.02 -20.53
CA LYS A 178 -37.78 1.96 -19.30
C LYS A 178 -38.75 1.67 -18.15
N GLU A 179 -38.49 0.61 -17.41
CA GLU A 179 -39.29 0.18 -16.25
C GLU A 179 -38.42 0.22 -15.01
N GLU A 180 -38.93 0.81 -13.92
CA GLU A 180 -38.20 0.92 -12.66
C GLU A 180 -38.49 -0.29 -11.79
N HIS A 181 -37.44 -0.89 -11.26
CA HIS A 181 -37.51 -2.00 -10.34
C HIS A 181 -37.12 -1.54 -8.94
N SER A 182 -37.90 -1.95 -7.94
CA SER A 182 -37.48 -1.86 -6.55
C SER A 182 -36.49 -2.97 -6.25
N ASP A 183 -35.37 -2.63 -5.63
CA ASP A 183 -34.32 -3.58 -5.30
C ASP A 183 -34.69 -4.44 -4.08
N GLN A 184 -35.76 -5.22 -4.22
CA GLN A 184 -36.31 -6.05 -3.16
C GLN A 184 -36.14 -7.53 -3.46
N GLU A 185 -36.11 -8.30 -2.38
CA GLU A 185 -36.04 -9.74 -2.41
C GLU A 185 -37.24 -10.33 -3.18
N GLY A 186 -36.94 -11.20 -4.16
CA GLY A 186 -37.95 -11.83 -5.02
C GLY A 186 -38.12 -11.21 -6.41
N ASP A 187 -37.50 -10.06 -6.70
CA ASP A 187 -37.44 -9.56 -8.07
C ASP A 187 -36.46 -10.40 -8.91
N ASP A 188 -36.99 -11.06 -9.93
CA ASP A 188 -36.24 -11.93 -10.84
C ASP A 188 -35.50 -11.18 -11.95
N PHE A 189 -35.58 -9.86 -12.00
CA PHE A 189 -34.82 -9.05 -12.93
C PHE A 189 -33.31 -9.11 -12.61
N VAL A 190 -32.48 -9.33 -13.64
CA VAL A 190 -31.02 -9.48 -13.48
C VAL A 190 -30.37 -8.27 -12.80
N GLY A 191 -30.97 -7.07 -12.92
CA GLY A 191 -30.53 -5.88 -12.22
C GLY A 191 -30.60 -6.02 -10.71
N CYS A 192 -31.73 -6.51 -10.20
CA CYS A 192 -31.97 -6.70 -8.76
C CYS A 192 -31.16 -7.89 -8.22
N VAL A 193 -31.09 -8.98 -8.98
CA VAL A 193 -30.37 -10.21 -8.60
C VAL A 193 -28.84 -10.03 -8.57
N ASN A 194 -28.29 -9.08 -9.32
CA ASN A 194 -26.85 -8.86 -9.38
C ASN A 194 -26.29 -8.28 -8.07
N SER A 195 -25.57 -9.10 -7.31
CA SER A 195 -24.88 -8.62 -6.10
C SER A 195 -23.59 -7.84 -6.37
N ILE A 196 -22.93 -7.99 -7.53
CA ILE A 196 -21.67 -7.27 -7.81
C ILE A 196 -22.01 -5.90 -8.41
N ARG A 197 -21.91 -4.84 -7.61
CA ARG A 197 -22.41 -3.50 -7.95
C ARG A 197 -21.33 -2.43 -7.88
N TYR A 198 -21.56 -1.37 -7.12
CA TYR A 198 -20.65 -0.25 -6.96
C TYR A 198 -19.23 -0.75 -6.67
N ASP A 199 -18.26 -0.28 -7.47
CA ASP A 199 -16.84 -0.68 -7.40
C ASP A 199 -16.59 -2.20 -7.42
N GLY A 200 -17.49 -2.97 -8.03
CA GLY A 200 -17.37 -4.43 -8.13
C GLY A 200 -17.51 -5.16 -6.78
N LYS A 201 -18.06 -4.51 -5.75
CA LYS A 201 -18.26 -5.09 -4.42
C LYS A 201 -19.59 -5.83 -4.32
N CYS A 202 -19.64 -6.84 -3.44
CA CYS A 202 -20.83 -7.63 -3.19
C CYS A 202 -21.79 -6.85 -2.28
N TYR A 203 -22.94 -6.46 -2.83
CA TYR A 203 -24.01 -5.70 -2.20
C TYR A 203 -25.13 -6.60 -1.72
N ASP A 204 -25.60 -6.37 -0.49
CA ASP A 204 -26.77 -7.00 0.09
C ASP A 204 -27.90 -5.97 0.16
N SER A 205 -28.92 -6.15 -0.69
CA SER A 205 -30.02 -5.20 -0.82
C SER A 205 -30.91 -5.15 0.41
N GLU A 206 -31.00 -6.24 1.17
CA GLU A 206 -31.81 -6.31 2.38
C GLU A 206 -31.27 -5.47 3.56
N THR A 207 -29.99 -5.11 3.53
CA THR A 207 -29.30 -4.32 4.56
C THR A 207 -28.69 -3.03 4.01
N GLU A 208 -28.67 -2.88 2.68
CA GLU A 208 -27.95 -1.84 1.94
C GLU A 208 -26.46 -1.73 2.32
N MET A 209 -25.80 -2.88 2.46
CA MET A 209 -24.39 -2.97 2.88
C MET A 209 -23.53 -3.67 1.82
N PHE A 210 -22.27 -3.29 1.77
CA PHE A 210 -21.26 -3.98 0.96
C PHE A 210 -20.40 -4.91 1.84
N CYS A 211 -20.32 -6.18 1.47
CA CYS A 211 -19.45 -7.16 2.13
C CYS A 211 -17.98 -6.92 1.76
N MET A 212 -17.11 -6.81 2.78
CA MET A 212 -15.67 -6.59 2.67
C MET A 212 -14.89 -7.45 3.66
N ASP A 213 -14.44 -8.63 3.23
CA ASP A 213 -13.53 -9.54 3.97
C ASP A 213 -13.99 -9.86 5.42
N GLY A 214 -15.29 -10.12 5.57
CA GLY A 214 -15.90 -10.43 6.86
C GLY A 214 -16.32 -9.20 7.67
N ASN A 215 -16.10 -7.99 7.14
CA ASN A 215 -16.73 -6.76 7.63
C ASN A 215 -17.74 -6.26 6.59
N TYR A 216 -18.49 -5.23 6.93
CA TYR A 216 -19.47 -4.60 6.05
C TYR A 216 -19.26 -3.09 6.02
N TYR A 217 -19.55 -2.47 4.88
CA TYR A 217 -19.72 -1.02 4.80
C TYR A 217 -21.21 -0.72 4.65
N ASP A 218 -21.75 0.01 5.62
CA ASP A 218 -23.13 0.46 5.69
C ASP A 218 -23.27 1.79 4.95
N THR A 219 -23.99 1.75 3.83
CA THR A 219 -24.19 2.92 2.97
C THR A 219 -25.13 3.98 3.59
N LYS A 220 -26.00 3.58 4.54
CA LYS A 220 -26.94 4.48 5.22
C LYS A 220 -26.22 5.35 6.23
N THR A 221 -25.25 4.77 6.93
CA THR A 221 -24.52 5.45 7.99
C THR A 221 -23.12 5.93 7.59
N ASP A 222 -22.65 5.58 6.37
CA ASP A 222 -21.29 5.85 5.87
C ASP A 222 -20.23 5.32 6.86
N LYS A 223 -20.42 4.08 7.33
CA LYS A 223 -19.57 3.46 8.36
C LYS A 223 -19.28 2.00 8.09
N MET A 224 -18.13 1.57 8.60
CA MET A 224 -17.80 0.15 8.72
C MET A 224 -18.58 -0.50 9.88
N VAL A 225 -19.18 -1.64 9.59
CA VAL A 225 -19.79 -2.56 10.56
C VAL A 225 -18.84 -3.76 10.68
N GLY A 226 -18.36 -3.99 11.90
CA GLY A 226 -17.31 -4.96 12.21
C GLY A 226 -16.24 -4.38 13.12
N GLY A 227 -15.31 -5.21 13.58
CA GLY A 227 -14.26 -4.75 14.49
C GLY A 227 -13.09 -4.12 13.77
N ASN A 228 -12.34 -3.28 14.48
CA ASN A 228 -10.99 -2.89 14.09
C ASN A 228 -10.01 -3.99 14.48
N CYS A 229 -8.99 -4.24 13.66
CA CYS A 229 -7.84 -5.04 14.10
C CYS A 229 -7.16 -4.31 15.27
N TYR A 230 -6.91 -5.02 16.36
CA TYR A 230 -6.14 -4.49 17.47
C TYR A 230 -5.09 -5.51 17.90
N VAL A 231 -3.97 -5.02 18.41
CA VAL A 231 -2.92 -5.87 18.94
C VAL A 231 -3.21 -6.09 20.42
N ASP A 232 -3.30 -7.35 20.87
CA ASP A 232 -3.35 -7.66 22.30
C ASP A 232 -2.01 -7.29 22.94
N MET A 233 -1.94 -6.07 23.45
CA MET A 233 -0.73 -5.54 24.07
C MET A 233 -0.34 -6.33 25.33
N LYS A 234 -1.30 -6.95 26.02
CA LYS A 234 -1.02 -7.76 27.21
C LYS A 234 -0.43 -9.12 26.80
N GLY A 235 -0.95 -9.75 25.76
CA GLY A 235 -0.36 -10.96 25.17
C GLY A 235 1.00 -10.71 24.53
N LEU A 236 1.12 -9.61 23.78
CA LEU A 236 2.35 -9.21 23.10
C LEU A 236 3.50 -8.99 24.09
N PHE A 237 3.24 -8.32 25.23
CA PHE A 237 4.25 -7.89 26.21
C PHE A 237 4.27 -8.66 27.54
N GLY A 238 3.27 -9.51 27.84
CA GLY A 238 3.17 -10.27 29.08
C GLY A 238 3.34 -9.45 30.37
N ASP A 239 4.15 -9.92 31.32
CA ASP A 239 4.32 -9.27 32.64
C ASP A 239 5.00 -7.89 32.57
N GLN A 240 5.71 -7.60 31.48
CA GLN A 240 6.25 -6.26 31.23
C GLN A 240 5.16 -5.23 30.93
N TYR A 241 3.97 -5.66 30.48
CA TYR A 241 2.84 -4.77 30.22
C TYR A 241 2.48 -3.92 31.45
N GLU A 242 2.39 -4.51 32.64
CA GLU A 242 2.03 -3.77 33.86
C GLU A 242 3.18 -2.85 34.34
N THR A 243 4.43 -3.17 34.02
CA THR A 243 5.59 -2.33 34.31
C THR A 243 5.63 -1.10 33.40
N LEU A 244 5.42 -1.28 32.09
CA LEU A 244 5.30 -0.20 31.11
C LEU A 244 4.10 0.71 31.43
N ARG A 245 2.95 0.12 31.79
CA ARG A 245 1.74 0.83 32.23
C ARG A 245 1.92 1.59 33.55
N ARG A 246 2.82 1.15 34.44
CA ARG A 246 3.17 1.89 35.67
C ARG A 246 4.11 3.05 35.37
N GLN A 247 5.05 2.90 34.44
CA GLN A 247 5.94 3.98 33.98
C GLN A 247 5.17 5.07 33.25
N GLU A 248 4.20 4.68 32.41
CA GLU A 248 3.25 5.58 31.75
C GLU A 248 2.45 6.39 32.78
N ARG A 249 1.86 5.74 33.80
CA ARG A 249 1.16 6.41 34.92
C ARG A 249 2.06 7.37 35.72
N GLN A 250 3.34 7.05 35.90
CA GLN A 250 4.29 7.94 36.58
C GLN A 250 4.69 9.16 35.73
N GLN A 251 4.66 9.05 34.40
CA GLN A 251 4.84 10.17 33.48
C GLN A 251 3.58 11.02 33.33
N GLU A 252 2.38 10.42 33.37
CA GLU A 252 1.10 11.13 33.43
C GLU A 252 0.99 12.02 34.67
N LEU A 253 1.47 11.54 35.83
CA LEU A 253 1.54 12.32 37.07
C LEU A 253 2.51 13.51 36.97
N LYS A 254 3.57 13.41 36.16
CA LYS A 254 4.54 14.51 35.93
C LYS A 254 4.05 15.54 34.91
N ASN A 255 3.14 15.17 34.01
CA ASN A 255 2.56 16.05 32.98
C ASN A 255 1.12 16.50 33.28
N GLY A 256 0.70 16.44 34.55
CA GLY A 256 -0.60 16.98 34.99
C GLY A 256 -1.81 16.23 34.44
N GLY A 257 -1.71 14.92 34.20
CA GLY A 257 -2.84 14.08 33.76
C GLY A 257 -3.10 14.10 32.26
N LYS A 258 -2.19 14.65 31.43
CA LYS A 258 -2.26 14.47 29.97
C LYS A 258 -1.68 13.11 29.59
N LYS A 259 -2.56 12.25 29.08
CA LYS A 259 -2.30 10.89 28.61
C LYS A 259 -1.11 10.85 27.64
N ALA A 260 -0.02 10.20 28.02
CA ALA A 260 1.04 9.85 27.08
C ALA A 260 0.59 8.60 26.31
N VAL A 261 0.83 8.53 25.00
CA VAL A 261 0.52 7.35 24.18
C VAL A 261 1.84 6.83 23.62
N ILE A 262 2.29 5.65 24.08
CA ILE A 262 3.43 4.95 23.49
C ILE A 262 2.98 3.54 23.08
N CYS A 263 3.01 3.33 21.76
CA CYS A 263 2.74 2.13 20.92
C CYS A 263 1.59 2.40 19.94
N SER A 264 1.92 2.98 18.78
CA SER A 264 0.97 3.09 17.67
C SER A 264 0.87 1.73 16.98
N ILE A 265 -0.28 1.08 17.12
CA ILE A 265 -0.72 0.04 16.18
C ILE A 265 -0.58 0.64 14.76
N PRO A 266 0.00 -0.08 13.78
CA PRO A 266 0.09 0.41 12.41
C PRO A 266 -1.28 0.87 11.95
N SER A 267 -1.38 2.09 11.41
CA SER A 267 -2.66 2.59 10.92
C SER A 267 -3.23 1.62 9.88
N ALA A 268 -4.56 1.55 9.71
CA ALA A 268 -5.14 0.69 8.68
C ALA A 268 -4.55 0.96 7.29
N MET A 269 -4.20 2.22 7.02
CA MET A 269 -3.45 2.62 5.82
C MET A 269 -2.06 1.96 5.76
N GLN A 270 -1.28 2.04 6.84
CA GLN A 270 0.03 1.41 6.93
C GLN A 270 -0.06 -0.11 6.74
N SER A 271 -1.00 -0.79 7.40
CA SER A 271 -1.22 -2.23 7.27
C SER A 271 -1.61 -2.63 5.85
N ALA A 272 -2.53 -1.90 5.21
CA ALA A 272 -2.94 -2.16 3.83
C ALA A 272 -1.78 -1.97 2.83
N LEU A 273 -0.99 -0.91 3.02
CA LEU A 273 0.19 -0.64 2.18
C LEU A 273 1.28 -1.69 2.38
N VAL A 274 1.53 -2.14 3.61
CA VAL A 274 2.47 -3.21 3.89
C VAL A 274 2.02 -4.50 3.24
N TYR A 275 0.74 -4.88 3.41
CA TYR A 275 0.18 -6.07 2.77
C TYR A 275 0.32 -6.02 1.25
N ALA A 276 -0.09 -4.90 0.62
CA ALA A 276 0.01 -4.72 -0.83
C ALA A 276 1.46 -4.79 -1.35
N ALA A 277 2.42 -4.22 -0.60
CA ALA A 277 3.83 -4.29 -0.94
C ALA A 277 4.37 -5.72 -0.83
N THR A 278 3.99 -6.46 0.22
CA THR A 278 4.39 -7.85 0.43
C THR A 278 3.86 -8.78 -0.65
N GLN A 279 2.60 -8.60 -1.09
CA GLN A 279 2.06 -9.37 -2.22
C GLN A 279 2.89 -9.16 -3.49
N LYS A 280 3.18 -7.89 -3.84
CA LYS A 280 4.04 -7.56 -4.99
C LYS A 280 5.46 -8.10 -4.86
N TYR A 281 6.00 -8.08 -3.65
CA TYR A 281 7.32 -8.61 -3.35
C TYR A 281 7.38 -10.13 -3.58
N ASN A 282 6.41 -10.87 -3.06
CA ASN A 282 6.29 -12.32 -3.24
C ASN A 282 6.11 -12.68 -4.71
N ASP A 283 5.24 -11.97 -5.44
CA ASP A 283 5.05 -12.16 -6.88
C ASP A 283 6.38 -11.98 -7.62
N ALA A 284 7.11 -10.90 -7.32
CA ALA A 284 8.36 -10.59 -7.99
C ALA A 284 9.51 -11.55 -7.66
N LEU A 285 9.54 -12.14 -6.46
CA LEU A 285 10.54 -13.15 -6.10
C LEU A 285 10.38 -14.45 -6.88
N ASN A 286 9.16 -14.80 -7.25
CA ASN A 286 8.83 -16.03 -7.96
C ASN A 286 9.04 -15.92 -9.48
N GLU A 287 9.32 -14.72 -9.99
CA GLU A 287 9.59 -14.49 -11.40
C GLU A 287 11.06 -14.71 -11.78
N LYS A 288 11.32 -15.03 -13.05
CA LYS A 288 12.69 -15.08 -13.58
C LYS A 288 13.25 -13.67 -13.77
N HIS A 289 14.49 -13.44 -13.32
CA HIS A 289 15.20 -12.16 -13.45
C HIS A 289 16.36 -12.27 -14.45
N PRO A 290 16.10 -12.19 -15.77
CA PRO A 290 17.14 -12.39 -16.76
C PRO A 290 18.21 -11.27 -16.71
N SER A 291 19.39 -11.57 -17.26
CA SER A 291 20.35 -10.54 -17.67
C SER A 291 19.81 -9.77 -18.87
N TYR A 292 20.00 -8.46 -18.84
CA TYR A 292 19.64 -7.52 -19.89
C TYR A 292 20.87 -6.86 -20.55
N GLU A 293 22.08 -7.35 -20.30
CA GLU A 293 23.32 -6.80 -20.88
C GLU A 293 23.28 -6.73 -22.42
N LYS A 294 22.62 -7.72 -23.05
CA LYS A 294 22.44 -7.77 -24.52
C LYS A 294 21.65 -6.59 -25.10
N TYR A 295 20.90 -5.86 -24.28
CA TYR A 295 20.11 -4.70 -24.70
C TYR A 295 20.88 -3.38 -24.55
N GLY A 296 22.10 -3.41 -23.98
CA GLY A 296 22.96 -2.23 -23.83
C GLY A 296 22.24 -1.04 -23.21
N SER A 297 22.44 0.16 -23.77
CA SER A 297 21.93 1.43 -23.21
C SER A 297 20.40 1.61 -23.25
N SER A 298 19.62 0.64 -23.72
CA SER A 298 18.15 0.69 -23.77
C SER A 298 17.48 -0.39 -22.92
N TRP A 299 18.23 -1.18 -22.15
CA TRP A 299 17.69 -2.28 -21.35
C TRP A 299 16.51 -1.90 -20.44
N TYR A 300 16.54 -0.69 -19.88
CA TYR A 300 15.51 -0.21 -18.96
C TYR A 300 14.14 -0.08 -19.62
N THR A 301 14.06 0.02 -20.96
CA THR A 301 12.79 0.10 -21.70
C THR A 301 11.90 -1.13 -21.49
N ALA A 302 12.46 -2.27 -21.12
CA ALA A 302 11.72 -3.47 -20.73
C ALA A 302 10.80 -3.25 -19.50
N PHE A 303 11.03 -2.17 -18.75
CA PHE A 303 10.30 -1.82 -17.53
C PHE A 303 9.37 -0.61 -17.68
N GLN A 304 9.04 -0.20 -18.91
CA GLN A 304 8.23 1.00 -19.15
C GLN A 304 6.77 0.85 -18.65
N SER A 305 6.21 -0.35 -18.70
CA SER A 305 4.85 -0.61 -18.23
C SER A 305 4.73 -0.35 -16.73
N SER A 306 3.66 0.36 -16.31
CA SER A 306 3.35 0.69 -14.90
C SER A 306 3.39 -0.51 -13.98
N SER A 307 3.05 -1.68 -14.52
CA SER A 307 3.10 -2.97 -13.85
C SER A 307 4.52 -3.30 -13.37
N VAL A 308 5.56 -3.08 -14.15
CA VAL A 308 6.92 -3.58 -13.84
C VAL A 308 7.92 -2.50 -13.45
N GLN A 309 7.51 -1.22 -13.35
CA GLN A 309 8.43 -0.11 -13.04
C GLN A 309 9.13 -0.29 -11.69
N TYR A 310 8.47 -0.93 -10.71
CA TYR A 310 9.08 -1.20 -9.40
C TYR A 310 10.26 -2.17 -9.50
N LYS A 311 10.29 -3.06 -10.50
CA LYS A 311 11.44 -3.94 -10.75
C LYS A 311 12.64 -3.16 -11.28
N LEU A 312 12.41 -2.11 -12.08
CA LEU A 312 13.47 -1.17 -12.45
C LEU A 312 13.98 -0.40 -11.24
N ALA A 313 13.08 0.07 -10.37
CA ALA A 313 13.50 0.73 -9.13
C ALA A 313 14.33 -0.20 -8.23
N ALA A 314 13.93 -1.47 -8.07
CA ALA A 314 14.69 -2.47 -7.33
C ALA A 314 16.11 -2.65 -7.90
N ARG A 315 16.22 -2.73 -9.23
CA ARG A 315 17.51 -2.81 -9.95
C ARG A 315 18.39 -1.59 -9.68
N ILE A 316 17.83 -0.38 -9.73
CA ILE A 316 18.56 0.86 -9.46
C ILE A 316 18.99 0.96 -7.99
N ILE A 317 18.08 0.70 -7.05
CA ILE A 317 18.39 0.71 -5.61
C ILE A 317 19.49 -0.29 -5.28
N TYR A 318 19.44 -1.48 -5.90
CA TYR A 318 20.47 -2.51 -5.76
C TYR A 318 21.80 -2.08 -6.40
N ALA A 319 21.78 -1.57 -7.63
CA ALA A 319 22.99 -1.28 -8.40
C ALA A 319 23.74 -0.03 -7.93
N GLU A 320 23.06 0.96 -7.35
CA GLU A 320 23.70 2.08 -6.64
C GLU A 320 24.46 1.60 -5.39
N ASN A 321 24.25 0.35 -4.95
CA ASN A 321 24.94 -0.20 -3.80
C ASN A 321 25.05 -1.75 -3.82
N THR A 322 25.91 -2.29 -4.68
CA THR A 322 26.12 -3.74 -4.84
C THR A 322 27.08 -4.38 -3.86
N ASN A 323 27.76 -3.60 -3.01
CA ASN A 323 28.65 -4.17 -2.01
C ASN A 323 27.81 -4.97 -1.00
N LEU A 324 28.23 -6.19 -0.70
CA LEU A 324 27.51 -7.08 0.22
C LEU A 324 27.95 -6.88 1.66
N GLY A 325 29.14 -6.29 1.89
CA GLY A 325 29.74 -6.15 3.21
C GLY A 325 30.02 -7.50 3.87
N SER A 326 31.09 -7.60 4.63
CA SER A 326 31.38 -8.80 5.42
C SER A 326 31.21 -8.55 6.92
N ALA A 327 31.55 -7.34 7.35
CA ALA A 327 31.35 -6.88 8.72
C ALA A 327 29.94 -6.34 8.93
N SER A 328 29.49 -6.33 10.20
CA SER A 328 28.16 -5.86 10.55
C SER A 328 28.01 -4.37 10.16
N ASP A 329 28.93 -3.50 10.61
CA ASP A 329 28.85 -2.04 10.36
C ASP A 329 28.75 -1.68 8.87
N GLU A 330 29.34 -2.51 8.00
CA GLU A 330 29.20 -2.41 6.56
C GLU A 330 27.76 -2.77 6.15
N LYS A 331 27.24 -3.94 6.55
CA LYS A 331 25.87 -4.39 6.24
C LYS A 331 24.81 -3.35 6.64
N ASN A 332 24.95 -2.74 7.81
CA ASN A 332 24.03 -1.70 8.27
C ASN A 332 24.08 -0.43 7.44
N PHE A 333 25.29 0.08 7.15
CA PHE A 333 25.41 1.22 6.27
C PHE A 333 24.79 0.91 4.90
N LEU A 334 25.08 -0.26 4.35
CA LEU A 334 24.58 -0.67 3.04
C LEU A 334 23.04 -0.74 3.02
N LYS A 335 22.43 -1.21 4.11
CA LYS A 335 20.97 -1.18 4.32
C LYS A 335 20.43 0.25 4.36
N TYR A 336 21.00 1.12 5.20
CA TYR A 336 20.56 2.53 5.27
C TYR A 336 20.72 3.23 3.93
N ASN A 337 21.79 2.93 3.21
CA ASN A 337 22.07 3.49 1.89
C ASN A 337 20.97 3.10 0.87
N ARG A 338 20.56 1.82 0.81
CA ARG A 338 19.41 1.38 0.00
C ARG A 338 18.12 2.12 0.37
N GLN A 339 17.82 2.26 1.66
CA GLN A 339 16.67 3.03 2.14
C GLN A 339 16.75 4.51 1.74
N GLY A 340 17.94 5.10 1.80
CA GLY A 340 18.19 6.48 1.39
C GLY A 340 17.97 6.69 -0.12
N ILE A 341 18.46 5.77 -0.95
CA ILE A 341 18.22 5.80 -2.40
C ILE A 341 16.72 5.66 -2.70
N ALA A 342 16.02 4.78 -1.99
CA ALA A 342 14.57 4.64 -2.10
C ALA A 342 13.84 5.95 -1.78
N TRP A 343 14.27 6.67 -0.74
CA TRP A 343 13.74 8.00 -0.41
C TRP A 343 14.08 9.06 -1.46
N VAL A 344 15.27 9.03 -2.09
CA VAL A 344 15.58 9.91 -3.23
C VAL A 344 14.61 9.69 -4.38
N ILE A 345 14.32 8.43 -4.73
CA ILE A 345 13.36 8.07 -5.78
C ILE A 345 11.95 8.59 -5.42
N ALA A 346 11.51 8.33 -4.19
CA ALA A 346 10.20 8.78 -3.70
C ALA A 346 10.08 10.32 -3.72
N ASN A 347 11.10 11.03 -3.24
CA ASN A 347 11.14 12.49 -3.21
C ASN A 347 11.06 13.11 -4.61
N ARG A 348 11.80 12.56 -5.57
CA ARG A 348 11.70 12.99 -6.97
C ARG A 348 10.30 12.81 -7.55
N LEU A 349 9.70 11.64 -7.29
CA LEU A 349 8.36 11.33 -7.77
C LEU A 349 7.30 12.25 -7.13
N LEU A 350 7.40 12.50 -5.83
CA LEU A 350 6.51 13.38 -5.09
C LEU A 350 6.62 14.83 -5.57
N GLU A 351 7.84 15.33 -5.76
CA GLU A 351 8.07 16.70 -6.24
C GLU A 351 7.45 16.91 -7.62
N ASP A 352 7.64 15.98 -8.54
CA ASP A 352 7.08 16.12 -9.89
C ASP A 352 5.57 15.92 -9.92
N LYS A 353 5.02 14.98 -9.13
CA LYS A 353 3.57 14.84 -8.94
C LYS A 353 2.96 16.14 -8.43
N TYR A 354 3.61 16.76 -7.44
CA TYR A 354 3.18 18.06 -6.90
C TYR A 354 3.22 19.14 -7.98
N ARG A 355 4.36 19.31 -8.66
CA ARG A 355 4.53 20.30 -9.73
C ARG A 355 3.47 20.15 -10.81
N LYS A 356 3.24 18.91 -11.27
CA LYS A 356 2.21 18.59 -12.25
C LYS A 356 0.82 19.01 -11.77
N SER A 357 0.47 18.70 -10.52
CA SER A 357 -0.84 19.06 -9.95
C SER A 357 -1.07 20.57 -9.86
N LYS A 358 0.00 21.36 -9.85
CA LYS A 358 -0.02 22.84 -9.80
C LYS A 358 0.26 23.50 -11.15
N GLY A 359 0.29 22.73 -12.24
CA GLY A 359 0.61 23.25 -13.58
C GLY A 359 2.05 23.78 -13.71
N LYS A 360 2.95 23.41 -12.79
CA LYS A 360 4.36 23.80 -12.83
C LYS A 360 5.17 22.81 -13.65
N ARG A 361 6.29 23.29 -14.21
CA ARG A 361 7.26 22.44 -14.91
C ARG A 361 7.90 21.44 -13.93
N MET A 362 7.87 20.16 -14.32
CA MET A 362 8.53 19.05 -13.64
C MET A 362 10.06 19.13 -13.78
N CYS A 363 10.77 18.64 -12.78
CA CYS A 363 12.22 18.70 -12.67
C CYS A 363 12.89 17.33 -12.88
N PHE A 364 12.23 16.26 -12.47
CA PHE A 364 12.83 14.92 -12.40
C PHE A 364 12.29 13.93 -13.43
N SER A 365 11.34 14.33 -14.26
CA SER A 365 10.67 13.51 -15.27
C SER A 365 10.49 14.33 -16.55
N ASP A 366 10.77 13.69 -17.69
CA ASP A 366 10.49 14.25 -19.02
C ASP A 366 9.09 13.88 -19.57
N ALA A 367 8.38 12.97 -18.90
CA ALA A 367 7.04 12.54 -19.30
C ALA A 367 5.97 13.58 -18.95
N SER A 368 4.86 13.61 -19.68
CA SER A 368 3.71 14.48 -19.42
C SER A 368 3.01 14.19 -18.07
N THR A 369 3.12 12.96 -17.59
CA THR A 369 2.68 12.51 -16.27
C THR A 369 3.85 11.80 -15.59
N PRO A 370 4.25 12.21 -14.37
CA PRO A 370 5.39 11.63 -13.69
C PRO A 370 5.06 10.20 -13.24
N SER A 371 6.00 9.30 -13.49
CA SER A 371 5.93 7.89 -13.14
C SER A 371 7.27 7.44 -12.56
N LEU A 372 7.29 6.27 -11.94
CA LEU A 372 8.53 5.69 -11.43
C LEU A 372 9.54 5.49 -12.56
N TYR A 373 9.09 5.00 -13.72
CA TYR A 373 9.92 4.89 -14.92
C TYR A 373 10.50 6.24 -15.35
N SER A 374 9.66 7.25 -15.54
CA SER A 374 10.13 8.54 -16.08
C SER A 374 11.07 9.30 -15.14
N VAL A 375 10.99 9.07 -13.83
CA VAL A 375 11.92 9.58 -12.82
C VAL A 375 13.26 8.83 -12.84
N LEU A 376 13.22 7.50 -12.96
CA LEU A 376 14.42 6.66 -12.96
C LEU A 376 15.23 6.82 -14.26
N THR A 377 14.55 7.02 -15.39
CA THR A 377 15.18 7.11 -16.71
C THR A 377 15.48 8.55 -17.14
N LYS A 378 15.18 9.54 -16.30
CA LYS A 378 15.56 10.93 -16.57
C LYS A 378 17.07 11.00 -16.75
N ARG A 379 17.54 11.69 -17.79
CA ARG A 379 18.96 11.75 -18.11
C ARG A 379 19.78 12.24 -16.91
N GLY A 380 20.76 11.45 -16.48
CA GLY A 380 21.63 11.77 -15.34
C GLY A 380 20.97 11.56 -13.97
N ALA A 381 19.78 10.96 -13.90
CA ALA A 381 19.07 10.69 -12.66
C ALA A 381 19.83 9.72 -11.74
N PHE A 382 20.28 8.59 -12.30
CA PHE A 382 20.98 7.53 -11.60
C PHE A 382 22.11 7.02 -12.49
N VAL A 383 23.34 6.98 -11.96
CA VAL A 383 24.50 6.50 -12.72
C VAL A 383 24.40 4.99 -12.92
N SER A 384 23.83 4.28 -11.94
CA SER A 384 23.59 2.83 -11.99
C SER A 384 22.73 2.38 -13.18
N LEU A 385 21.92 3.27 -13.78
CA LEU A 385 21.12 2.96 -14.96
C LEU A 385 21.97 2.46 -16.13
N TYR A 386 23.25 2.82 -16.18
CA TYR A 386 24.20 2.40 -17.22
C TYR A 386 25.29 1.46 -16.68
N SER A 387 25.10 0.90 -15.49
CA SER A 387 26.07 -0.02 -14.87
C SER A 387 25.71 -1.48 -15.12
N ASP A 388 26.74 -2.32 -15.25
CA ASP A 388 26.59 -3.78 -15.38
C ASP A 388 25.81 -4.37 -14.20
N ASN A 389 25.96 -3.78 -13.02
CA ASN A 389 25.24 -4.15 -11.80
C ASN A 389 23.71 -4.05 -11.92
N ALA A 390 23.20 -3.10 -12.70
CA ALA A 390 21.75 -2.96 -12.93
C ALA A 390 21.28 -3.84 -14.10
N MET A 391 22.12 -4.00 -15.12
CA MET A 391 21.83 -4.74 -16.35
C MET A 391 21.95 -6.25 -16.20
N GLY A 392 22.84 -6.71 -15.34
CA GLY A 392 23.18 -8.12 -15.17
C GLY A 392 22.04 -8.99 -14.66
N GLU A 393 22.31 -10.29 -14.60
CA GLU A 393 21.42 -11.26 -13.99
C GLU A 393 21.31 -11.02 -12.48
N ILE A 394 20.10 -11.14 -11.94
CA ILE A 394 19.85 -10.93 -10.51
C ILE A 394 19.44 -12.24 -9.87
N ARG A 395 20.16 -12.58 -8.80
CA ARG A 395 19.84 -13.71 -7.94
C ARG A 395 18.89 -13.23 -6.86
N THR A 396 17.66 -13.74 -6.85
CA THR A 396 16.63 -13.39 -5.85
C THR A 396 16.98 -13.88 -4.44
N SER A 397 17.95 -14.78 -4.29
CA SER A 397 18.51 -15.20 -3.00
C SER A 397 19.47 -14.18 -2.37
N VAL A 398 19.77 -13.07 -3.03
CA VAL A 398 20.66 -12.03 -2.49
C VAL A 398 19.87 -11.05 -1.62
N ASP A 399 20.15 -11.03 -0.31
CA ASP A 399 19.47 -10.18 0.67
C ASP A 399 19.46 -8.70 0.28
N ALA A 400 20.57 -8.20 -0.28
CA ALA A 400 20.66 -6.82 -0.73
C ALA A 400 19.65 -6.51 -1.85
N TYR A 401 19.42 -7.46 -2.76
CA TYR A 401 18.40 -7.32 -3.80
C TYR A 401 17.00 -7.47 -3.22
N GLN A 402 16.76 -8.43 -2.32
CA GLN A 402 15.46 -8.59 -1.66
C GLN A 402 15.05 -7.31 -0.90
N GLN A 403 16.00 -6.68 -0.19
CA GLN A 403 15.77 -5.39 0.46
C GLN A 403 15.44 -4.29 -0.56
N ALA A 404 16.20 -4.21 -1.65
CA ALA A 404 15.95 -3.24 -2.72
C ALA A 404 14.56 -3.44 -3.36
N LEU A 405 14.16 -4.70 -3.56
CA LEU A 405 12.88 -5.09 -4.12
C LEU A 405 11.73 -4.70 -3.21
N LEU A 406 11.82 -5.00 -1.90
CA LEU A 406 10.80 -4.62 -0.93
C LEU A 406 10.63 -3.09 -0.85
N LEU A 407 11.74 -2.34 -0.83
CA LEU A 407 11.70 -0.87 -0.86
C LEU A 407 11.02 -0.35 -2.13
N ALA A 408 11.30 -0.96 -3.28
CA ALA A 408 10.65 -0.60 -4.53
C ALA A 408 9.15 -0.94 -4.54
N CYS A 409 8.75 -2.06 -3.93
CA CYS A 409 7.35 -2.42 -3.73
C CYS A 409 6.62 -1.39 -2.86
N TYR A 410 7.23 -0.94 -1.75
CA TYR A 410 6.69 0.17 -0.96
C TYR A 410 6.53 1.44 -1.78
N ILE A 411 7.52 1.78 -2.62
CA ILE A 411 7.41 2.96 -3.47
C ILE A 411 6.24 2.87 -4.44
N ASN A 412 5.98 1.67 -4.96
CA ASN A 412 4.95 1.40 -5.95
C ASN A 412 3.52 1.51 -5.39
N VAL A 413 3.30 1.05 -4.15
CA VAL A 413 1.98 1.08 -3.51
C VAL A 413 1.63 2.45 -2.92
N CYS A 414 2.64 3.29 -2.70
CA CYS A 414 2.45 4.63 -2.15
C CYS A 414 2.12 5.66 -3.25
N SER A 415 1.22 6.58 -2.93
CA SER A 415 0.75 7.63 -3.83
C SER A 415 1.16 9.04 -3.39
N ASN A 416 1.35 9.25 -2.09
CA ASN A 416 1.61 10.54 -1.43
C ASN A 416 2.61 10.37 -0.28
N PHE A 417 3.11 11.50 0.25
CA PHE A 417 4.15 11.52 1.27
C PHE A 417 3.78 10.76 2.54
N ASP A 418 2.57 10.94 3.07
CA ASP A 418 2.12 10.28 4.31
C ASP A 418 2.15 8.76 4.17
N GLN A 419 1.80 8.24 2.99
CA GLN A 419 1.92 6.81 2.69
C GLN A 419 3.37 6.36 2.64
N TYR A 420 4.26 7.12 1.99
CA TYR A 420 5.70 6.81 1.99
C TYR A 420 6.27 6.83 3.42
N ASP A 421 5.92 7.84 4.22
CA ASP A 421 6.40 7.98 5.60
C ASP A 421 5.93 6.83 6.49
N ALA A 422 4.72 6.32 6.24
CA ALA A 422 4.15 5.21 6.98
C ALA A 422 4.84 3.86 6.73
N VAL A 423 5.25 3.55 5.49
CA VAL A 423 5.75 2.20 5.15
C VAL A 423 7.16 2.13 4.60
N LEU A 424 7.70 3.22 4.05
CA LEU A 424 9.06 3.23 3.51
C LEU A 424 10.04 3.58 4.62
N PRO A 425 10.88 2.63 5.09
CA PRO A 425 11.79 2.90 6.19
C PRO A 425 12.72 4.06 5.85
N ARG A 426 12.74 5.10 6.70
CA ARG A 426 13.58 6.28 6.52
C ARG A 426 14.80 6.21 7.42
N PRO A 427 16.03 6.25 6.88
CA PRO A 427 17.22 6.31 7.68
C PRO A 427 17.41 7.72 8.25
N SER A 428 18.04 7.81 9.42
CA SER A 428 18.32 9.08 10.07
C SER A 428 19.00 10.09 9.13
N GLY A 429 18.55 11.34 9.19
CA GLY A 429 19.13 12.44 8.43
C GLY A 429 18.68 12.56 6.97
N VAL A 430 17.94 11.59 6.43
CA VAL A 430 17.37 11.67 5.07
C VAL A 430 15.96 12.23 5.16
N THR A 431 15.64 13.28 4.41
CA THR A 431 14.33 13.94 4.45
C THR A 431 13.90 14.37 3.07
N TYR A 432 14.60 15.32 2.45
CA TYR A 432 14.20 15.95 1.18
C TYR A 432 15.32 15.93 0.12
N GLN A 433 16.31 15.04 0.31
CA GLN A 433 17.35 14.81 -0.69
C GLN A 433 16.72 14.21 -1.96
N CYS A 434 17.11 14.78 -3.10
CA CYS A 434 16.66 14.36 -4.41
C CYS A 434 17.81 13.83 -5.26
N TYR A 435 19.03 13.75 -4.73
CA TYR A 435 20.20 13.32 -5.48
C TYR A 435 21.04 12.36 -4.67
N ASN A 436 21.63 11.40 -5.38
CA ASN A 436 22.65 10.49 -4.87
C ASN A 436 23.94 10.69 -5.68
N LYS A 437 25.08 10.72 -4.99
CA LYS A 437 26.41 10.57 -5.61
C LYS A 437 27.15 9.42 -4.94
N GLY A 438 27.40 8.37 -5.70
CA GLY A 438 28.19 7.20 -5.28
C GLY A 438 29.68 7.26 -5.60
N ALA A 439 30.37 6.20 -5.17
CA ALA A 439 31.81 5.97 -5.37
C ALA A 439 32.71 7.08 -4.80
N LEU A 440 32.32 7.66 -3.67
CA LEU A 440 33.11 8.67 -2.97
C LEU A 440 34.02 8.02 -1.92
N THR A 441 35.22 8.57 -1.75
CA THR A 441 36.22 8.19 -0.75
C THR A 441 36.25 9.19 0.42
N LYS A 442 36.96 8.88 1.51
CA LYS A 442 37.15 9.81 2.65
C LYS A 442 37.73 11.17 2.24
N ASP A 443 38.57 11.18 1.21
CA ASP A 443 39.27 12.37 0.69
C ASP A 443 38.42 13.13 -0.35
N SER A 444 37.25 12.58 -0.71
CA SER A 444 36.30 13.27 -1.57
C SER A 444 35.78 14.52 -0.89
N LYS A 445 35.66 15.59 -1.66
CA LYS A 445 35.27 16.91 -1.16
C LYS A 445 33.79 17.17 -1.47
N PRO A 446 33.02 17.72 -0.53
CA PRO A 446 31.69 18.23 -0.82
C PRO A 446 31.72 19.24 -1.96
N VAL A 447 30.75 19.13 -2.87
CA VAL A 447 30.59 20.10 -3.97
C VAL A 447 29.90 21.34 -3.39
N ALA A 448 30.47 22.52 -3.63
CA ALA A 448 30.00 23.77 -3.03
C ALA A 448 28.53 24.12 -3.33
N LYS A 449 27.99 23.64 -4.46
CA LYS A 449 26.58 23.83 -4.85
C LYS A 449 25.61 22.89 -4.13
N TRP A 450 26.11 21.83 -3.50
CA TRP A 450 25.25 20.90 -2.80
C TRP A 450 24.74 21.50 -1.50
N SER A 451 23.44 21.34 -1.28
CA SER A 451 22.77 21.64 -0.03
C SER A 451 22.31 20.34 0.62
N ASN A 452 22.14 20.39 1.95
CA ASN A 452 21.52 19.29 2.71
C ASN A 452 22.21 17.93 2.51
N VAL A 453 23.54 17.98 2.51
CA VAL A 453 24.41 16.82 2.29
C VAL A 453 24.33 15.89 3.49
N ARG A 454 23.98 14.63 3.25
CA ARG A 454 23.69 13.62 4.28
C ARG A 454 24.14 12.23 3.85
N PHE A 455 24.50 11.43 4.86
CA PHE A 455 24.75 10.01 4.71
C PHE A 455 23.62 9.24 5.38
N PRO A 456 23.02 8.24 4.71
CA PRO A 456 21.96 7.45 5.32
C PRO A 456 22.45 6.74 6.59
N GLY A 457 21.74 6.93 7.71
CA GLY A 457 22.10 6.37 9.01
C GLY A 457 23.06 7.25 9.83
N ASP A 458 23.32 8.48 9.36
CA ASP A 458 24.07 9.52 10.06
C ASP A 458 23.25 10.83 10.11
N SER A 459 23.01 11.31 11.33
CA SER A 459 22.31 12.58 11.56
C SER A 459 23.18 13.81 11.30
N THR A 460 24.49 13.64 11.10
CA THR A 460 25.44 14.73 10.92
C THR A 460 25.19 15.47 9.61
N ALA A 461 25.23 16.81 9.68
CA ALA A 461 25.12 17.65 8.50
C ALA A 461 26.49 17.88 7.84
N TYR A 462 26.62 17.47 6.57
CA TYR A 462 27.87 17.58 5.81
C TYR A 462 27.89 18.73 4.81
N THR A 463 26.84 19.56 4.78
CA THR A 463 26.80 20.75 3.92
C THR A 463 27.98 21.67 4.26
N GLY A 464 28.78 22.03 3.25
CA GLY A 464 29.91 22.95 3.41
C GLY A 464 31.11 22.39 4.20
N LYS A 465 31.17 21.08 4.48
CA LYS A 465 32.35 20.47 5.11
C LYS A 465 33.54 20.43 4.12
N LYS A 466 34.76 20.35 4.66
CA LYS A 466 36.00 20.31 3.85
C LYS A 466 36.22 18.94 3.19
N ASP A 467 35.83 17.89 3.89
CA ASP A 467 35.93 16.48 3.49
C ASP A 467 34.90 15.65 4.27
N TYR A 468 34.92 14.32 4.08
CA TYR A 468 34.02 13.37 4.72
C TYR A 468 34.68 12.53 5.82
N SER A 469 35.80 12.98 6.37
CA SER A 469 36.55 12.24 7.40
C SER A 469 35.76 11.98 8.69
N ALA A 470 34.71 12.75 8.97
CA ALA A 470 33.84 12.55 10.14
C ALA A 470 32.78 11.44 9.95
N PHE A 471 32.65 10.88 8.74
CA PHE A 471 31.62 9.88 8.45
C PHE A 471 31.96 8.52 9.05
N LYS A 472 31.30 8.15 10.16
CA LYS A 472 31.66 6.98 11.00
C LYS A 472 31.89 5.64 10.27
N TYR A 473 31.28 5.42 9.11
CA TYR A 473 31.41 4.15 8.38
C TYR A 473 32.47 4.17 7.27
N TYR A 474 33.15 5.31 7.02
CA TYR A 474 34.07 5.44 5.87
C TYR A 474 35.22 4.41 5.91
N SER A 475 35.76 4.12 7.11
CA SER A 475 36.92 3.25 7.28
C SER A 475 36.63 1.79 6.93
N SER A 476 35.36 1.38 6.99
CA SER A 476 34.95 -0.01 6.77
C SER A 476 34.64 -0.29 5.29
N ILE A 477 34.04 0.67 4.58
CA ILE A 477 33.49 0.42 3.23
C ILE A 477 34.33 0.97 2.08
N GLY A 478 35.25 1.91 2.35
CA GLY A 478 36.14 2.55 1.37
C GLY A 478 35.47 3.47 0.35
N LEU A 479 34.31 3.07 -0.18
CA LEU A 479 33.45 3.81 -1.10
C LEU A 479 32.04 3.96 -0.54
N PHE A 480 31.46 5.14 -0.67
CA PHE A 480 30.13 5.44 -0.13
C PHE A 480 29.27 6.32 -1.04
N ASN A 481 27.97 6.30 -0.76
CA ASN A 481 26.98 7.20 -1.36
C ASN A 481 26.72 8.40 -0.45
N VAL A 482 26.59 9.57 -1.06
CA VAL A 482 26.18 10.82 -0.41
C VAL A 482 24.87 11.30 -1.03
N LEU A 483 23.90 11.60 -0.18
CA LEU A 483 22.63 12.18 -0.59
C LEU A 483 22.65 13.70 -0.45
N HIS A 484 22.08 14.41 -1.41
CA HIS A 484 22.05 15.87 -1.39
C HIS A 484 20.85 16.48 -2.14
N SER A 485 20.73 17.78 -2.05
CA SER A 485 19.91 18.65 -2.91
C SER A 485 20.80 19.76 -3.49
N TYR A 486 20.27 20.61 -4.36
CA TYR A 486 20.95 21.84 -4.79
C TYR A 486 20.37 23.05 -4.07
N ALA A 487 21.17 24.06 -3.79
CA ALA A 487 20.71 25.28 -3.10
C ALA A 487 19.83 26.15 -4.02
N GLU A 488 20.13 26.14 -5.31
CA GLU A 488 19.42 26.84 -6.37
C GLU A 488 18.06 26.20 -6.73
N GLU A 489 17.80 24.98 -6.28
CA GLU A 489 16.55 24.28 -6.56
C GLU A 489 15.47 24.66 -5.57
N THR A 490 14.39 25.23 -6.08
CA THR A 490 13.17 25.46 -5.28
C THR A 490 12.35 24.17 -5.21
N LEU A 491 12.65 23.30 -4.25
CA LEU A 491 11.91 22.04 -4.04
C LEU A 491 10.62 22.29 -3.25
N SER A 492 9.49 21.82 -3.76
CA SER A 492 8.19 21.95 -3.10
C SER A 492 8.00 20.95 -1.97
N ILE A 493 8.62 19.78 -2.05
CA ILE A 493 8.68 18.79 -0.96
C ILE A 493 9.30 19.36 0.33
N GLN A 494 10.09 20.44 0.25
CA GLN A 494 10.61 21.15 1.43
C GLN A 494 9.55 22.03 2.12
N SER A 495 8.49 22.41 1.40
CA SER A 495 7.50 23.42 1.83
C SER A 495 6.13 22.84 2.20
N VAL A 496 5.87 21.55 1.92
CA VAL A 496 4.52 20.96 2.06
C VAL A 496 4.38 20.11 3.34
N TYR A 497 5.44 19.91 4.13
CA TYR A 497 5.43 18.95 5.26
C TYR A 497 6.21 19.43 6.51
N TYR A 498 5.76 20.53 7.10
CA TYR A 498 5.91 20.84 8.53
C TYR A 498 4.59 21.32 9.12
#